data_AF-A0A7L4PKC3-F1
#
_entry.id   AF-A0A7L4PKC3-F1
#
_cell.length_a   1.000
_cell.length_b   1.000
_cell.length_c   1.000
_cell.angle_alpha   90.00
_cell.angle_beta   90.00
_cell.angle_gamma   90.00
#
_symmetry.space_group_name_H-M   'P 1'
#
loop_
_entity.id
_entity.type
_entity.pdbx_description
1 polymer ?
#
loop_
_entity_poly.entity_id
_entity_poly.type
_entity_poly.pdbx_seq_one_letter_code
_entity_poly.pdbx_strand_id
1 'polypeptide(L)'
;MENQHPVPGEPAQDICDCLSQVEREKLLANLHHALVWVGVKVPERFQVDQKTLRAEMERRGLRAEDLPPEIHLDQGIIELHELVWKLIHEKELSQAERKEIREIIEILEAREREDEDRLKGQRMSRDQARRLYDETAGVIRALLDLKDILRQREHTDAREEAIRKKVEDARRWNAFMDQVKAGPGKA
;
A
#
# COMPACT_ATOMS: atom_id res chain seq x y z
N MET A 1 23.41 6.19 66.79
CA MET A 1 23.15 4.75 66.63
C MET A 1 21.77 4.63 66.01
N GLU A 2 21.73 4.21 64.74
CA GLU A 2 20.86 3.16 64.17
C GLU A 2 19.39 3.09 64.67
N ASN A 3 18.36 3.05 63.84
CA ASN A 3 18.24 2.54 62.48
C ASN A 3 17.08 3.23 61.73
N GLN A 4 17.37 3.75 60.53
CA GLN A 4 16.35 3.99 59.51
C GLN A 4 15.94 2.63 58.95
N HIS A 5 14.71 2.22 59.24
CA HIS A 5 14.09 1.10 58.54
C HIS A 5 13.80 1.54 57.09
N PRO A 6 14.21 0.76 56.07
CA PRO A 6 13.78 1.04 54.71
C PRO A 6 12.29 0.72 54.58
N VAL A 7 11.54 1.67 54.02
CA VAL A 7 10.13 1.53 53.68
C VAL A 7 9.99 0.45 52.59
N PRO A 8 9.24 -0.64 52.79
CA PRO A 8 8.99 -1.62 51.74
C PRO A 8 7.82 -1.11 50.90
N GLY A 9 8.11 -0.51 49.75
CA GLY A 9 7.05 0.06 48.92
C GLY A 9 7.44 0.80 47.66
N GLU A 10 8.71 0.78 47.24
CA GLU A 10 9.03 1.18 45.87
C GLU A 10 8.84 -0.03 44.95
N PRO A 11 7.90 0.00 43.99
CA PRO A 11 7.94 -0.97 42.92
C PRO A 11 9.30 -0.78 42.24
N ALA A 12 10.08 -1.85 42.18
CA ALA A 12 11.27 -1.92 41.33
C ALA A 12 10.81 -1.62 39.90
N GLN A 13 10.85 -0.35 39.52
CA GLN A 13 10.80 0.04 38.12
C GLN A 13 12.13 -0.38 37.51
N ASP A 14 12.02 -1.18 36.44
CA ASP A 14 12.97 -1.24 35.34
C ASP A 14 14.22 -2.13 35.53
N ILE A 15 14.09 -3.43 35.21
CA ILE A 15 15.16 -4.19 34.55
C ILE A 15 14.56 -5.08 33.44
N CYS A 16 14.63 -4.58 32.20
CA CYS A 16 14.87 -5.35 30.97
C CYS A 16 13.70 -6.06 30.24
N ASP A 17 12.56 -5.39 30.04
CA ASP A 17 11.64 -5.76 28.93
C ASP A 17 11.79 -4.88 27.67
N CYS A 18 12.87 -4.12 27.61
CA CYS A 18 13.23 -3.31 26.45
C CYS A 18 13.72 -4.21 25.31
N LEU A 19 13.30 -3.88 24.08
CA LEU A 19 13.81 -4.51 22.86
C LEU A 19 15.33 -4.29 22.76
N SER A 20 16.10 -5.38 22.72
CA SER A 20 17.55 -5.33 22.51
C SER A 20 17.90 -5.01 21.06
N GLN A 21 19.13 -4.56 20.82
CA GLN A 21 19.61 -4.26 19.46
C GLN A 21 19.59 -5.50 18.55
N VAL A 22 19.93 -6.68 19.08
CA VAL A 22 19.90 -7.93 18.31
C VAL A 22 18.48 -8.33 17.93
N GLU A 23 17.51 -8.16 18.84
CA GLU A 23 16.10 -8.42 18.54
C GLU A 23 15.57 -7.41 17.51
N ARG A 24 15.98 -6.15 17.62
CA ARG A 24 15.65 -5.08 16.68
C ARG A 24 16.12 -5.39 15.26
N GLU A 25 17.39 -5.76 15.12
CA GLU A 25 17.99 -6.13 13.83
C GLU A 25 17.30 -7.35 13.21
N LYS A 26 16.89 -8.33 14.03
CA LYS A 26 16.11 -9.48 13.56
C LYS A 26 14.73 -9.06 13.04
N LEU A 27 14.00 -8.22 13.76
CA LEU A 27 12.68 -7.74 13.32
C LEU A 27 12.80 -6.96 12.00
N LEU A 28 13.79 -6.06 11.91
CA LEU A 28 14.05 -5.31 10.68
C LEU A 28 14.44 -6.24 9.53
N ALA A 29 15.37 -7.17 9.71
CA ALA A 29 15.74 -8.12 8.66
C ALA A 29 14.54 -8.95 8.17
N ASN A 30 13.64 -9.32 9.07
CA ASN A 30 12.43 -10.08 8.74
C ASN A 30 11.42 -9.26 7.93
N LEU A 31 11.28 -7.95 8.18
CA LEU A 31 10.41 -7.07 7.37
C LEU A 31 10.79 -7.10 5.88
N HIS A 32 12.09 -7.19 5.56
CA HIS A 32 12.56 -7.11 4.17
C HIS A 32 12.69 -8.49 3.51
N HIS A 33 12.33 -9.59 4.18
CA HIS A 33 12.49 -10.94 3.66
C HIS A 33 11.20 -11.43 2.97
N ALA A 34 11.28 -11.68 1.66
CA ALA A 34 10.13 -11.93 0.77
C ALA A 34 9.19 -13.08 1.17
N LEU A 35 9.64 -14.05 1.97
CA LEU A 35 8.84 -15.21 2.40
C LEU A 35 8.24 -15.10 3.81
N VAL A 36 8.53 -14.02 4.54
CA VAL A 36 8.06 -13.86 5.94
C VAL A 36 6.57 -13.54 6.01
N TRP A 37 5.97 -13.10 4.90
CA TRP A 37 4.59 -12.63 4.82
C TRP A 37 3.54 -13.70 4.54
N VAL A 38 3.94 -14.96 4.45
CA VAL A 38 3.00 -16.07 4.30
C VAL A 38 2.13 -16.16 5.57
N GLY A 39 0.83 -15.87 5.40
CA GLY A 39 -0.15 -15.89 6.50
C GLY A 39 -0.36 -14.52 7.18
N VAL A 40 0.39 -13.48 6.80
CA VAL A 40 0.08 -12.11 7.24
C VAL A 40 -1.16 -11.62 6.53
N LYS A 41 -2.12 -11.11 7.31
CA LYS A 41 -3.38 -10.56 6.80
C LYS A 41 -3.23 -9.08 6.53
N VAL A 42 -3.92 -8.61 5.49
CA VAL A 42 -4.17 -7.18 5.32
C VAL A 42 -4.95 -6.69 6.54
N PRO A 43 -4.51 -5.60 7.20
CA PRO A 43 -5.24 -5.02 8.32
C PRO A 43 -6.65 -4.63 7.90
N GLU A 44 -7.65 -4.90 8.76
CA GLU A 44 -9.04 -4.48 8.54
C GLU A 44 -9.13 -2.96 8.38
N ARG A 45 -8.45 -2.25 9.29
CA ARG A 45 -8.40 -0.79 9.35
C ARG A 45 -6.99 -0.33 9.52
N PHE A 46 -6.70 0.81 8.89
CA PHE A 46 -5.41 1.45 8.92
C PHE A 46 -5.57 2.89 9.36
N GLN A 47 -4.87 3.28 10.42
CA GLN A 47 -4.94 4.63 10.96
C GLN A 47 -3.84 5.49 10.32
N VAL A 48 -4.27 6.59 9.69
CA VAL A 48 -3.44 7.59 9.05
C VAL A 48 -3.52 8.88 9.85
N ASP A 49 -2.37 9.53 10.05
CA ASP A 49 -2.36 10.88 10.59
C ASP A 49 -3.17 11.82 9.68
N GLN A 50 -4.20 12.44 10.25
CA GLN A 50 -5.12 13.30 9.48
C GLN A 50 -4.40 14.49 8.86
N LYS A 51 -3.36 15.00 9.51
CA LYS A 51 -2.57 16.12 8.99
C LYS A 51 -1.78 15.68 7.76
N THR A 52 -1.16 14.50 7.80
CA THR A 52 -0.47 13.89 6.66
C THR A 52 -1.43 13.64 5.51
N LEU A 53 -2.58 13.02 5.79
CA LEU A 53 -3.61 12.76 4.79
C LEU A 53 -4.12 14.04 4.13
N ARG A 54 -4.45 15.07 4.92
CA ARG A 54 -4.89 16.38 4.43
C ARG A 54 -3.80 17.11 3.63
N ALA A 55 -2.55 17.05 4.07
CA ALA A 55 -1.43 17.68 3.37
C ALA A 55 -1.17 17.02 2.00
N GLU A 56 -1.28 15.68 1.93
CA GLU A 56 -1.20 14.96 0.65
C GLU A 56 -2.36 15.33 -0.28
N MET A 57 -3.59 15.43 0.24
CA MET A 57 -4.75 15.87 -0.53
C MET A 57 -4.58 17.29 -1.09
N GLU A 58 -4.17 18.24 -0.25
CA GLU A 58 -3.93 19.63 -0.65
C GLU A 58 -2.85 19.73 -1.72
N ARG A 59 -1.74 19.00 -1.56
CA ARG A 59 -0.65 18.97 -2.55
C ARG A 59 -1.13 18.50 -3.92
N ARG A 60 -2.11 17.60 -3.96
CA ARG A 60 -2.61 16.95 -5.18
C ARG A 60 -3.90 17.55 -5.72
N GLY A 61 -4.47 18.52 -5.02
CA GLY A 61 -5.75 19.14 -5.37
C GLY A 61 -6.94 18.18 -5.30
N LEU A 62 -6.86 17.16 -4.45
CA LEU A 62 -7.95 16.19 -4.25
C LEU A 62 -8.99 16.75 -3.28
N ARG A 63 -10.26 16.49 -3.56
CA ARG A 63 -11.37 16.83 -2.67
C ARG A 63 -11.85 15.57 -1.97
N ALA A 64 -12.53 15.73 -0.85
CA ALA A 64 -13.08 14.59 -0.10
C ALA A 64 -14.05 13.73 -0.93
N GLU A 65 -14.72 14.34 -1.90
CA GLU A 65 -15.64 13.69 -2.84
C GLU A 65 -14.93 12.75 -3.83
N ASP A 66 -13.63 12.98 -4.06
CA ASP A 66 -12.83 12.23 -5.01
C ASP A 66 -12.15 11.01 -4.34
N LEU A 67 -12.46 10.75 -3.06
CA LEU A 67 -11.92 9.62 -2.33
C LEU A 67 -12.83 8.40 -2.39
N PRO A 68 -12.24 7.19 -2.40
CA PRO A 68 -12.98 5.97 -2.17
C PRO A 68 -13.74 6.02 -0.83
N PRO A 69 -14.94 5.42 -0.76
CA PRO A 69 -15.74 5.40 0.48
C PRO A 69 -15.04 4.69 1.64
N GLU A 70 -14.03 3.87 1.36
CA GLU A 70 -13.19 3.17 2.33
C GLU A 70 -12.18 4.12 3.03
N ILE A 71 -12.08 5.38 2.62
CA ILE A 71 -11.22 6.40 3.23
C ILE A 71 -12.07 7.39 4.04
N HIS A 72 -11.91 7.36 5.36
CA HIS A 72 -12.60 8.23 6.31
C HIS A 72 -11.67 9.35 6.78
N LEU A 73 -11.71 10.50 6.09
CA LEU A 73 -10.84 11.66 6.36
C LEU A 73 -11.01 12.27 7.75
N ASP A 74 -12.25 12.30 8.22
CA ASP A 74 -12.64 12.82 9.53
C ASP A 74 -12.11 11.94 10.67
N GLN A 75 -11.92 10.65 10.40
CA GLN A 75 -11.41 9.67 11.35
C GLN A 75 -9.91 9.40 11.17
N GLY A 76 -9.34 9.74 10.00
CA GLY A 76 -7.99 9.31 9.63
C GLY A 76 -7.90 7.80 9.53
N ILE A 77 -8.91 7.15 8.94
CA ILE A 77 -9.00 5.68 8.83
C ILE A 77 -9.14 5.30 7.36
N ILE A 78 -8.44 4.23 6.98
CA ILE A 78 -8.62 3.53 5.70
C ILE A 78 -9.08 2.11 6.01
N GLU A 79 -10.21 1.66 5.47
CA GLU A 79 -10.67 0.26 5.53
C GLU A 79 -9.92 -0.57 4.48
N LEU A 80 -8.67 -0.88 4.82
CA LEU A 80 -7.67 -1.38 3.88
C LEU A 80 -8.01 -2.78 3.34
N HIS A 81 -8.57 -3.65 4.19
CA HIS A 81 -9.06 -4.95 3.75
C HIS A 81 -10.19 -4.83 2.71
N GLU A 82 -11.21 -4.03 2.99
CA GLU A 82 -12.35 -3.83 2.10
C GLU A 82 -11.93 -3.20 0.77
N LEU A 83 -11.05 -2.20 0.83
CA LEU A 83 -10.47 -1.58 -0.37
C LEU A 83 -9.75 -2.62 -1.23
N VAL A 84 -8.82 -3.40 -0.65
CA VAL A 84 -8.08 -4.43 -1.37
C VAL A 84 -9.03 -5.49 -1.93
N TRP A 85 -10.00 -5.94 -1.12
CA TRP A 85 -10.98 -6.94 -1.54
C TRP A 85 -11.79 -6.44 -2.75
N LYS A 86 -12.33 -5.22 -2.70
CA LYS A 86 -13.07 -4.61 -3.80
C LYS A 86 -12.22 -4.55 -5.07
N LEU A 87 -10.98 -4.08 -4.96
CA LEU A 87 -10.08 -3.95 -6.11
C LEU A 87 -9.69 -5.28 -6.75
N ILE A 88 -9.59 -6.36 -5.96
CA ILE A 88 -9.36 -7.72 -6.47
C ILE A 88 -10.55 -8.19 -7.33
N HIS A 89 -11.78 -7.89 -6.91
CA HIS A 89 -13.00 -8.36 -7.57
C HIS A 89 -13.46 -7.46 -8.72
N GLU A 90 -12.98 -6.21 -8.77
CA GLU A 90 -13.34 -5.26 -9.82
C GLU A 90 -12.62 -5.59 -11.14
N LYS A 91 -13.39 -5.71 -12.23
CA LYS A 91 -12.85 -6.22 -13.51
C LYS A 91 -12.05 -5.17 -14.27
N GLU A 92 -12.47 -3.91 -14.19
CA GLU A 92 -11.85 -2.79 -14.87
C GLU A 92 -11.61 -1.65 -13.87
N LEU A 93 -10.46 -1.00 -13.97
CA LEU A 93 -10.14 0.18 -13.17
C LEU A 93 -10.00 1.38 -14.09
N SER A 94 -10.79 2.41 -13.85
CA SER A 94 -10.68 3.70 -14.50
C SER A 94 -9.33 4.38 -14.21
N GLN A 95 -8.97 5.39 -15.02
CA GLN A 95 -7.74 6.16 -14.78
C GLN A 95 -7.77 6.94 -13.46
N ALA A 96 -8.96 7.35 -13.00
CA ALA A 96 -9.15 8.00 -11.70
C ALA A 96 -8.86 7.02 -10.55
N GLU A 97 -9.48 5.84 -10.58
CA GLU A 97 -9.26 4.79 -9.56
C GLU A 97 -7.79 4.35 -9.52
N ARG A 98 -7.12 4.23 -10.67
CA ARG A 98 -5.68 3.93 -10.71
C ARG A 98 -4.82 5.04 -10.12
N LYS A 99 -5.24 6.29 -10.22
CA LYS A 99 -4.57 7.42 -9.59
C LYS A 99 -4.76 7.35 -8.07
N GLU A 100 -5.98 7.13 -7.61
CA GLU A 100 -6.32 6.96 -6.18
C GLU A 100 -5.52 5.81 -5.55
N ILE A 101 -5.43 4.65 -6.21
CA ILE A 101 -4.65 3.51 -5.69
C ILE A 101 -3.16 3.87 -5.56
N ARG A 102 -2.59 4.61 -6.51
CA ARG A 102 -1.20 5.08 -6.42
C ARG A 102 -1.00 6.01 -5.24
N GLU A 103 -1.95 6.89 -4.97
CA GLU A 103 -1.90 7.80 -3.82
C GLU A 103 -1.95 7.03 -2.49
N ILE A 104 -2.78 5.99 -2.41
CA ILE A 104 -2.85 5.10 -1.24
C ILE A 104 -1.53 4.34 -1.04
N ILE A 105 -0.92 3.84 -2.12
CA ILE A 105 0.41 3.22 -2.08
C ILE A 105 1.43 4.19 -1.47
N GLU A 106 1.46 5.44 -1.91
CA GLU A 106 2.41 6.43 -1.40
C GLU A 106 2.21 6.73 0.10
N ILE A 107 0.96 6.79 0.57
CA ILE A 107 0.64 6.95 1.99
C ILE A 107 1.12 5.75 2.80
N LEU A 108 0.90 4.52 2.30
CA LEU A 108 1.32 3.29 2.96
C LEU A 108 2.86 3.16 2.99
N GLU A 109 3.56 3.55 1.93
CA GLU A 109 5.03 3.61 1.88
C GLU A 109 5.62 4.64 2.85
N ALA A 110 4.93 5.77 3.04
CA ALA A 110 5.32 6.75 4.05
C ALA A 110 5.23 6.18 5.46
N ARG A 111 4.15 5.43 5.74
CA ARG A 111 3.99 4.76 7.03
C ARG A 111 4.97 3.61 7.24
N GLU A 112 5.19 2.76 6.23
CA GLU A 112 6.19 1.67 6.29
C GLU A 112 7.54 2.22 6.75
N ARG A 113 7.99 3.31 6.11
CA ARG A 113 9.23 3.99 6.47
C ARG A 113 9.21 4.57 7.89
N GLU A 114 8.12 5.23 8.29
CA GLU A 114 8.00 5.77 9.65
C GLU A 114 8.05 4.66 10.72
N ASP A 115 7.34 3.57 10.51
CA ASP A 115 7.33 2.44 11.44
C ASP A 115 8.70 1.75 11.48
N GLU A 116 9.37 1.60 10.35
CA GLU A 116 10.76 1.14 10.32
C GLU A 116 11.70 2.06 11.10
N ASP A 117 11.59 3.37 10.93
CA ASP A 117 12.44 4.34 11.63
C ASP A 117 12.20 4.32 13.14
N ARG A 118 10.94 4.17 13.56
CA ARG A 118 10.57 3.93 14.96
C ARG A 118 11.17 2.61 15.45
N LEU A 119 11.04 1.54 14.68
CA LEU A 119 11.62 0.24 14.98
C LEU A 119 13.15 0.27 14.94
N LYS A 120 13.81 1.24 14.30
CA LYS A 120 15.28 1.44 14.32
C LYS A 120 15.75 2.24 15.53
N GLY A 121 15.06 3.33 15.87
CA GLY A 121 15.59 4.33 16.82
C GLY A 121 14.87 4.44 18.16
N GLN A 122 13.59 4.10 18.23
CA GLN A 122 12.78 4.40 19.41
C GLN A 122 12.98 3.34 20.52
N ARG A 123 13.17 3.77 21.77
CA ARG A 123 13.14 2.88 22.94
C ARG A 123 11.71 2.39 23.15
N MET A 124 11.52 1.07 23.14
CA MET A 124 10.22 0.43 23.29
C MET A 124 10.38 -0.97 23.90
N SER A 125 9.31 -1.51 24.48
CA SER A 125 9.29 -2.89 24.96
C SER A 125 9.22 -3.90 23.81
N ARG A 126 9.54 -5.17 24.09
CA ARG A 126 9.40 -6.25 23.10
C ARG A 126 7.97 -6.35 22.55
N ASP A 127 6.98 -6.23 23.42
CA ASP A 127 5.57 -6.26 23.03
C ASP A 127 5.18 -5.08 22.13
N GLN A 128 5.69 -3.89 22.42
CA GLN A 128 5.48 -2.71 21.57
C GLN A 128 6.14 -2.90 20.20
N ALA A 129 7.37 -3.42 20.18
CA ALA A 129 8.09 -3.72 18.94
C ALA A 129 7.40 -4.80 18.12
N ARG A 130 6.86 -5.83 18.77
CA ARG A 130 6.13 -6.92 18.10
C ARG A 130 4.84 -6.41 17.47
N ARG A 131 4.06 -5.60 18.19
CA ARG A 131 2.86 -4.97 17.62
C ARG A 131 3.20 -4.08 16.43
N LEU A 132 4.21 -3.23 16.56
CA LEU A 132 4.68 -2.38 15.47
C LEU A 132 5.08 -3.22 14.25
N TYR A 133 5.86 -4.28 14.46
CA TYR A 133 6.27 -5.21 13.42
C TYR A 133 5.05 -5.88 12.73
N ASP A 134 4.10 -6.41 13.49
CA ASP A 134 2.92 -7.10 12.94
C ASP A 134 2.00 -6.11 12.17
N GLU A 135 1.92 -4.84 12.60
CA GLU A 135 1.23 -3.77 11.87
C GLU A 135 1.93 -3.43 10.56
N THR A 136 3.25 -3.18 10.59
CA THR A 136 4.05 -2.85 9.41
C THR A 136 4.05 -4.01 8.40
N ALA A 137 4.08 -5.25 8.87
CA ALA A 137 3.90 -6.45 8.07
C ALA A 137 2.59 -6.42 7.26
N GLY A 138 1.48 -6.06 7.92
CA GLY A 138 0.18 -5.91 7.29
C GLY A 138 0.16 -4.80 6.24
N VAL A 139 0.81 -3.67 6.52
CA VAL A 139 0.98 -2.55 5.56
C VAL A 139 1.76 -3.00 4.32
N ILE A 140 2.89 -3.70 4.51
CA ILE A 140 3.70 -4.25 3.41
C ILE A 140 2.87 -5.24 2.58
N ARG A 141 2.06 -6.09 3.24
CA ARG A 141 1.19 -7.02 2.53
C ARG A 141 0.17 -6.31 1.64
N ALA A 142 -0.46 -5.25 2.14
CA ALA A 142 -1.40 -4.44 1.38
C ALA A 142 -0.69 -3.70 0.23
N LEU A 143 0.50 -3.15 0.47
CA LEU A 143 1.33 -2.54 -0.58
C LEU A 143 1.61 -3.51 -1.73
N LEU A 144 1.95 -4.77 -1.40
CA LEU A 144 2.16 -5.81 -2.41
C LEU A 144 0.89 -6.11 -3.21
N ASP A 145 -0.26 -6.22 -2.55
CA ASP A 145 -1.55 -6.45 -3.24
C ASP A 145 -1.89 -5.30 -4.18
N LEU A 146 -1.85 -4.06 -3.69
CA LEU A 146 -2.18 -2.88 -4.49
C LEU A 146 -1.23 -2.73 -5.69
N LYS A 147 0.08 -2.95 -5.50
CA LYS A 147 1.06 -2.91 -6.59
C LYS A 147 0.83 -4.03 -7.61
N ASP A 148 0.50 -5.24 -7.18
CA ASP A 148 0.23 -6.35 -8.09
C ASP A 148 -1.06 -6.11 -8.89
N ILE A 149 -2.13 -5.61 -8.25
CA ILE A 149 -3.37 -5.23 -8.92
C ILE A 149 -3.10 -4.20 -10.03
N LEU A 150 -2.36 -3.12 -9.74
CA LEU A 150 -2.01 -2.13 -10.76
C LEU A 150 -1.22 -2.74 -11.91
N ARG A 151 -0.19 -3.54 -11.60
CA ARG A 151 0.66 -4.16 -12.62
C ARG A 151 -0.14 -5.09 -13.55
N GLN A 152 -1.06 -5.87 -12.99
CA GLN A 152 -1.91 -6.78 -13.76
C GLN A 152 -2.85 -6.01 -14.71
N ARG A 153 -3.40 -4.88 -14.26
CA ARG A 153 -4.30 -4.05 -15.06
C ARG A 153 -3.55 -3.32 -16.18
N GLU A 154 -2.37 -2.77 -15.90
CA GLU A 154 -1.50 -2.17 -16.94
C GLU A 154 -1.11 -3.17 -18.04
N HIS A 155 -0.80 -4.42 -17.67
CA HIS A 155 -0.49 -5.47 -18.63
C HIS A 155 -1.71 -5.85 -19.50
N THR A 156 -2.90 -5.87 -18.91
CA THR A 156 -4.15 -6.16 -19.62
C THR A 156 -4.45 -5.08 -20.67
N ASP A 157 -4.40 -3.81 -20.27
CA ASP A 157 -4.60 -2.68 -21.19
C ASP A 157 -3.62 -2.71 -22.38
N ALA A 158 -2.34 -2.95 -22.10
CA ALA A 158 -1.30 -3.01 -23.13
C ALA A 158 -1.57 -4.13 -24.15
N ARG A 159 -2.08 -5.28 -23.67
CA ARG A 159 -2.46 -6.41 -24.53
C ARG A 159 -3.67 -6.05 -25.40
N GLU A 160 -4.68 -5.41 -24.84
CA GLU A 160 -5.88 -4.98 -25.57
C GLU A 160 -5.56 -3.93 -26.63
N GLU A 161 -4.72 -2.96 -26.30
CA GLU A 161 -4.20 -1.95 -27.23
C GLU A 161 -3.49 -2.60 -28.43
N ALA A 162 -2.65 -3.60 -28.17
CA ALA A 162 -1.94 -4.33 -29.21
C ALA A 162 -2.88 -5.12 -30.13
N ILE A 163 -3.95 -5.72 -29.58
CA ILE A 163 -4.99 -6.41 -30.36
C ILE A 163 -5.74 -5.40 -31.22
N ARG A 164 -6.15 -4.26 -30.66
CA ARG A 164 -6.87 -3.21 -31.39
C ARG A 164 -6.08 -2.69 -32.58
N LYS A 165 -4.79 -2.37 -32.39
CA LYS A 165 -3.89 -1.94 -33.49
C LYS A 165 -3.79 -2.99 -34.59
N LYS A 166 -3.65 -4.28 -34.24
CA LYS A 166 -3.64 -5.37 -35.23
C LYS A 166 -4.93 -5.46 -36.04
N VAL A 167 -6.08 -5.26 -35.39
CA VAL A 167 -7.39 -5.25 -36.07
C VAL A 167 -7.52 -4.04 -37.00
N GLU A 168 -7.07 -2.86 -36.56
CA GLU A 168 -7.06 -1.65 -37.37
C GLU A 168 -6.14 -1.79 -38.61
N ASP A 169 -4.95 -2.34 -38.43
CA ASP A 169 -4.02 -2.62 -39.53
C ASP A 169 -4.60 -3.62 -40.53
N ALA A 170 -5.27 -4.68 -40.05
CA ALA A 170 -5.95 -5.64 -40.91
C ALA A 170 -7.10 -4.99 -41.70
N ARG A 171 -7.90 -4.13 -41.07
CA ARG A 171 -8.95 -3.35 -41.75
C ARG A 171 -8.37 -2.42 -42.80
N ARG A 172 -7.28 -1.72 -42.48
CA ARG A 172 -6.58 -0.82 -43.40
C ARG A 172 -5.99 -1.57 -44.59
N TRP A 173 -5.40 -2.74 -44.36
CA TRP A 173 -4.90 -3.62 -45.42
C TRP A 173 -6.04 -4.09 -46.33
N ASN A 174 -7.17 -4.53 -45.77
CA ASN A 174 -8.33 -4.94 -46.56
C ASN A 174 -8.86 -3.78 -47.44
N ALA A 175 -9.00 -2.58 -46.88
CA ALA A 175 -9.42 -1.40 -47.63
C ALA A 175 -8.46 -1.05 -48.77
N PHE A 176 -7.15 -1.19 -48.55
CA PHE A 176 -6.13 -1.04 -49.59
C PHE A 176 -6.29 -2.10 -50.70
N MET A 177 -6.48 -3.36 -50.32
CA MET A 177 -6.66 -4.45 -51.29
C MET A 177 -7.94 -4.27 -52.12
N ASP A 178 -9.01 -3.75 -51.53
CA ASP A 178 -10.25 -3.43 -52.25
C ASP A 178 -10.04 -2.30 -53.27
N GLN A 179 -9.27 -1.26 -52.90
CA GLN A 179 -8.91 -0.16 -53.80
C GLN A 179 -8.03 -0.62 -54.98
N VAL A 180 -7.07 -1.52 -54.73
CA VAL A 180 -6.21 -2.11 -55.78
C VAL A 180 -7.00 -3.01 -56.72
N LYS A 181 -7.97 -3.79 -56.20
CA LYS A 181 -8.87 -4.62 -57.01
C LYS A 181 -9.87 -3.79 -57.82
N ALA A 182 -10.24 -2.61 -57.31
CA ALA A 182 -11.08 -1.64 -58.01
C ALA A 182 -10.31 -0.77 -59.03
N GLY A 183 -9.16 -1.23 -59.54
CA GLY A 183 -8.20 -0.49 -60.37
C GLY A 183 -8.77 0.31 -61.56
N PRO A 184 -7.95 1.21 -62.14
CA PRO A 184 -8.36 2.38 -62.91
C PRO A 184 -9.06 1.98 -64.21
N GLY A 185 -10.39 2.00 -64.18
CA GLY A 185 -11.22 1.69 -65.34
C GLY A 185 -12.39 2.64 -65.45
N LYS A 186 -12.12 3.87 -65.93
CA LYS A 186 -12.90 4.65 -66.92
C LYS A 186 -12.44 6.12 -66.93
N ALA A 187 -11.50 6.41 -67.82
CA ALA A 187 -11.46 7.66 -68.58
C ALA A 187 -11.90 7.32 -70.01
#